data_AF-A0A4Y2QE67-F1
#
_entry.id   AF-A0A4Y2QE67-F1
#
_cell.length_a   1.000
_cell.length_b   1.000
_cell.length_c   1.000
_cell.angle_alpha   90.00
_cell.angle_beta   90.00
_cell.angle_gamma   90.00
#
_symmetry.space_group_name_H-M   'P 1'
#
loop_
_entity.id
_entity.type
_entity.pdbx_description
1 polymer ?
#
loop_
_entity_poly.entity_id
_entity_poly.type
_entity_poly.pdbx_seq_one_letter_code
_entity_poly.pdbx_strand_id
1 'polypeptide(L)'
;MEVMMSKKLQKEMKQIWSHSGLNIDVDRIEKTNRYAEQRIDESTAKPKSSVCRWKPTEVVEMEKFLGLIFAMGLIKKSRLEDYWSSDPVLATPIFNDAMA
;
A
#
# COMPACT_ATOMS: atom_id res chain seq x y z
N MET A 1 2.80 6.45 23.33
CA MET A 1 1.38 6.28 23.72
C MET A 1 0.85 5.08 22.95
N GLU A 2 1.29 3.88 23.35
CA GLU A 2 0.86 2.62 22.76
C GLU A 2 -0.38 2.21 23.56
N VAL A 3 -1.56 2.43 22.99
CA VAL A 3 -2.80 1.90 23.56
C VAL A 3 -2.70 0.38 23.46
N MET A 4 -2.26 -0.27 24.54
CA MET A 4 -2.17 -1.73 24.62
C MET A 4 -3.58 -2.31 24.38
N MET A 5 -3.83 -2.75 23.16
CA MET A 5 -5.03 -3.50 22.84
C MET A 5 -5.02 -4.82 23.63
N SER A 6 -6.14 -5.11 24.30
CA SER A 6 -6.34 -6.38 25.02
C SER A 6 -6.06 -7.58 24.11
N LYS A 7 -5.41 -8.62 24.65
CA LYS A 7 -5.15 -9.89 23.94
C LYS A 7 -6.42 -10.51 23.34
N LYS A 8 -7.57 -10.27 23.96
CA LYS A 8 -8.89 -10.67 23.45
C LYS A 8 -9.24 -9.91 22.17
N LEU A 9 -9.09 -8.59 22.18
CA LEU A 9 -9.36 -7.72 21.04
C LEU A 9 -8.44 -8.06 19.86
N GLN A 10 -7.16 -8.31 20.13
CA GLN A 10 -6.19 -8.76 19.13
C GLN A 10 -6.61 -10.08 18.47
N LYS A 11 -7.09 -11.04 19.26
CA LYS A 11 -7.60 -12.33 18.76
C LYS A 11 -8.87 -12.16 17.93
N GLU A 12 -9.80 -11.34 18.39
CA GLU A 12 -11.06 -11.04 17.68
C GLU A 12 -10.80 -10.30 16.37
N MET A 13 -9.91 -9.33 16.36
CA MET A 13 -9.46 -8.68 15.13
C MET A 13 -8.89 -9.73 14.17
N LYS A 14 -7.92 -10.55 14.60
CA LYS A 14 -7.34 -11.58 13.72
C LYS A 14 -8.38 -12.54 13.15
N GLN A 15 -9.40 -12.90 13.94
CA GLN A 15 -10.52 -13.72 13.49
C GLN A 15 -11.38 -13.00 12.45
N ILE A 16 -11.72 -11.72 12.67
CA ILE A 16 -12.49 -10.89 11.74
C ILE A 16 -11.74 -10.74 10.42
N TRP A 17 -10.44 -10.41 10.48
CA TRP A 17 -9.58 -10.29 9.31
C TRP A 17 -9.56 -11.59 8.49
N SER A 18 -9.48 -12.75 9.16
CA SER A 18 -9.52 -14.07 8.51
C SER A 18 -10.84 -14.40 7.79
N HIS A 19 -11.98 -13.82 8.19
CA HIS A 19 -13.30 -14.12 7.59
C HIS A 19 -13.79 -13.01 6.65
N SER A 20 -13.22 -11.81 6.78
CA SER A 20 -13.72 -10.59 6.12
C SER A 20 -13.46 -10.52 4.61
N GLY A 21 -12.83 -11.52 3.99
CA GLY A 21 -12.44 -11.49 2.56
C GLY A 21 -11.44 -10.38 2.20
N LEU A 22 -11.05 -9.56 3.19
CA LEU A 22 -10.05 -8.50 3.13
C LEU A 22 -8.66 -8.99 3.53
N ASN A 23 -8.53 -10.28 3.88
CA ASN A 23 -7.24 -10.90 4.09
C ASN A 23 -6.41 -10.74 2.81
N ILE A 24 -5.30 -10.03 2.92
CA ILE A 24 -4.32 -9.90 1.84
C ILE A 24 -3.51 -11.20 1.85
N ASP A 25 -4.14 -12.27 1.39
CA ASP A 25 -3.48 -13.57 1.32
C ASP A 25 -2.46 -13.58 0.18
N VAL A 26 -1.53 -14.54 0.26
CA VAL A 26 -0.47 -14.78 -0.73
C VAL A 26 -1.00 -14.85 -2.17
N ASP A 27 -2.21 -15.36 -2.39
CA ASP A 27 -2.87 -15.42 -3.71
C ASP A 27 -3.09 -14.04 -4.33
N ARG A 28 -3.47 -13.03 -3.53
CA ARG A 28 -3.72 -11.67 -4.04
C ARG A 28 -2.42 -10.98 -4.43
N ILE A 29 -1.37 -11.23 -3.67
CA ILE A 29 -0.03 -10.71 -3.93
C ILE A 29 0.54 -11.36 -5.19
N GLU A 30 0.41 -12.68 -5.32
CA GLU A 30 0.88 -13.39 -6.50
C GLU A 30 0.20 -12.90 -7.78
N LYS A 31 -1.11 -12.64 -7.73
CA LYS A 31 -1.85 -12.07 -8.86
C LYS A 31 -1.36 -10.67 -9.21
N THR A 32 -1.14 -9.80 -8.23
CA THR A 32 -0.61 -8.44 -8.47
C THR A 32 0.79 -8.50 -9.08
N ASN A 33 1.66 -9.36 -8.55
CA ASN A 33 3.02 -9.52 -9.05
C ASN A 33 3.04 -10.07 -10.47
N ARG A 34 2.27 -11.13 -10.74
CA ARG A 34 2.12 -11.70 -12.09
C ARG A 34 1.62 -10.66 -13.09
N TYR A 35 0.65 -9.85 -12.69
CA TYR A 35 0.12 -8.80 -13.55
C TYR A 35 1.15 -7.70 -13.84
N ALA A 36 1.97 -7.35 -12.85
CA ALA A 36 3.05 -6.40 -13.06
C ALA A 36 4.13 -6.95 -13.98
N GLU A 37 4.50 -8.22 -13.85
CA GLU A 37 5.42 -8.92 -14.77
C GLU A 37 4.91 -8.89 -16.20
N GLN A 38 3.63 -9.24 -16.42
CA GLN A 38 3.00 -9.15 -17.73
C GLN A 38 3.08 -7.74 -18.32
N ARG A 39 2.86 -6.72 -17.49
CA ARG A 39 2.97 -5.32 -17.93
C ARG A 39 4.40 -4.90 -18.24
N ILE A 40 5.39 -5.42 -17.52
CA ILE A 40 6.80 -5.15 -17.81
C ILE A 40 7.17 -5.77 -19.15
N ASP A 41 6.77 -7.02 -19.38
CA ASP A 41 7.04 -7.78 -20.61
C ASP A 41 6.36 -7.16 -21.84
N GLU A 42 5.13 -6.67 -21.70
CA GLU A 42 4.39 -5.95 -22.75
C GLU A 42 4.94 -4.54 -22.99
N SER A 43 5.68 -3.97 -22.04
CA SER A 43 6.15 -2.60 -22.14
C SER A 43 7.39 -2.49 -23.06
N THR A 44 7.26 -1.71 -24.13
CA THR A 44 8.41 -1.15 -24.88
C THR A 44 8.99 0.07 -24.15
N ALA A 45 8.97 0.04 -22.81
CA ALA A 45 9.23 1.22 -22.01
C ALA A 45 10.72 1.58 -21.99
N LYS A 46 11.00 2.89 -21.98
CA LYS A 46 12.37 3.42 -21.87
C LYS A 46 13.03 2.89 -20.58
N PRO A 47 14.35 2.63 -20.58
CA PRO A 47 15.08 2.01 -19.45
C PRO A 47 15.04 2.78 -18.12
N LYS A 48 14.44 3.98 -18.07
CA LYS A 48 14.22 4.79 -16.85
C LYS A 48 12.75 4.88 -16.41
N SER A 49 11.85 4.14 -17.05
CA SER A 49 10.43 4.16 -16.69
C SER A 49 10.21 3.58 -15.28
N SER A 50 9.16 4.02 -14.60
CA SER A 50 8.74 3.45 -13.33
C SER A 50 8.37 1.97 -13.43
N VAL A 51 7.93 1.52 -14.61
CA VAL A 51 7.57 0.13 -14.90
C VAL A 51 8.79 -0.78 -14.80
N CYS A 52 9.94 -0.37 -15.35
CA CYS A 52 11.19 -1.14 -15.25
C CYS A 52 11.79 -1.20 -13.84
N ARG A 53 11.30 -0.37 -12.91
CA ARG A 53 11.73 -0.33 -11.49
C ARG A 53 10.80 -1.12 -10.56
N TRP A 54 9.76 -1.73 -11.11
CA TRP A 54 8.81 -2.50 -10.32
C TRP A 54 9.52 -3.66 -9.60
N LYS A 55 9.15 -3.90 -8.35
CA LYS A 55 9.60 -5.02 -7.53
C LYS A 55 8.38 -5.83 -7.11
N PRO A 56 8.52 -7.16 -6.94
CA PRO A 56 7.44 -7.97 -6.37
C PRO A 56 6.99 -7.39 -5.05
N THR A 57 5.69 -7.16 -4.92
CA THR A 57 5.06 -6.60 -3.73
C THR A 57 4.95 -7.64 -2.64
N GLU A 58 5.09 -7.24 -1.37
CA GLU A 58 4.89 -8.09 -0.18
C GLU A 58 3.57 -7.80 0.55
N VAL A 59 3.16 -8.70 1.47
CA VAL A 59 1.95 -8.51 2.31
C VAL A 59 2.03 -7.18 3.06
N VAL A 60 3.18 -6.89 3.65
CA VAL A 60 3.42 -5.68 4.46
C VAL A 60 3.27 -4.41 3.61
N GLU A 61 3.76 -4.42 2.36
CA GLU A 61 3.61 -3.29 1.45
C GLU A 61 2.14 -3.06 1.06
N MET A 62 1.39 -4.14 0.81
CA MET A 62 -0.05 -4.03 0.52
C MET A 62 -0.85 -3.53 1.72
N GLU A 63 -0.51 -3.96 2.94
CA GLU A 63 -1.11 -3.45 4.18
C GLU A 63 -0.83 -1.96 4.37
N LYS A 64 0.42 -1.53 4.16
CA LYS A 64 0.80 -0.11 4.17
C LYS A 64 0.01 0.69 3.14
N PHE A 65 -0.10 0.18 1.91
CA PHE A 65 -0.86 0.84 0.85
C PHE A 65 -2.34 1.01 1.21
N LEU A 66 -2.98 -0.02 1.77
CA LEU A 66 -4.36 0.09 2.27
C LEU A 66 -4.46 1.10 3.42
N GLY A 67 -3.51 1.08 4.36
CA GLY A 67 -3.41 2.07 5.43
C GLY A 67 -3.36 3.51 4.90
N LEU A 68 -2.59 3.74 3.82
CA LEU A 68 -2.53 5.02 3.14
C LEU A 68 -3.85 5.38 2.46
N ILE A 69 -4.55 4.44 1.81
CA ILE A 69 -5.87 4.71 1.23
C ILE A 69 -6.86 5.20 2.30
N PHE A 70 -6.86 4.55 3.47
CA PHE A 70 -7.69 5.03 4.59
C PHE A 70 -7.25 6.42 5.05
N ALA A 71 -5.94 6.68 5.13
CA ALA A 71 -5.41 8.00 5.46
C ALA A 71 -5.81 9.08 4.44
N MET A 72 -5.90 8.77 3.13
CA MET A 72 -6.40 9.69 2.10
C MET A 72 -7.88 10.03 2.30
N GLY A 73 -8.67 9.08 2.85
CA GLY A 73 -10.06 9.34 3.23
C GLY A 73 -10.18 10.40 4.33
N LEU A 74 -9.19 10.46 5.23
CA LEU A 74 -9.12 11.40 6.34
C LEU A 74 -8.48 12.74 5.93
N ILE A 75 -7.34 12.69 5.24
CA ILE A 75 -6.55 13.84 4.81
C ILE A 75 -6.83 14.04 3.32
N LYS A 76 -7.84 14.82 2.97
CA LYS A 76 -8.17 15.06 1.56
C LYS A 76 -7.27 16.13 0.96
N LYS A 77 -6.54 15.77 -0.09
CA LYS A 77 -5.82 16.69 -0.98
C LYS A 77 -6.53 16.86 -2.32
N SER A 78 -6.23 17.96 -3.01
CA SER A 78 -6.87 18.34 -4.27
C SER A 78 -6.52 17.39 -5.42
N ARG A 79 -5.27 16.93 -5.48
CA ARG A 79 -4.79 16.00 -6.52
C ARG A 79 -4.12 14.78 -5.88
N LEU A 80 -4.17 13.66 -6.60
CA LEU A 80 -3.56 12.41 -6.11
C LEU A 80 -2.03 12.50 -5.99
N GLU A 81 -1.41 13.26 -6.90
CA GLU A 81 0.03 13.51 -6.88
C GLU A 81 0.48 14.34 -5.66
N ASP A 82 -0.41 15.17 -5.10
CA ASP A 82 -0.08 16.02 -3.94
C ASP A 82 0.19 15.19 -2.67
N TYR A 83 -0.33 13.95 -2.60
CA TYR A 83 -0.04 13.04 -1.49
C TYR A 83 1.42 12.62 -1.43
N TRP A 84 2.07 12.58 -2.58
CA TRP A 84 3.47 12.18 -2.76
C TRP A 84 4.39 13.38 -2.99
N SER A 85 3.88 14.60 -2.76
CA SER A 85 4.66 15.82 -2.98
C SER A 85 5.72 15.99 -1.89
N SER A 86 6.91 16.44 -2.30
CA SER A 86 7.98 16.90 -1.41
C SER A 86 7.91 18.40 -1.13
N ASP A 87 6.93 19.11 -1.72
CA ASP A 87 6.72 20.54 -1.47
C ASP A 87 6.37 20.76 0.02
N PRO A 88 7.09 21.59 0.78
CA PRO A 88 6.84 21.79 2.21
C PRO A 88 5.41 22.21 2.57
N VAL A 89 4.69 22.86 1.66
CA VAL A 89 3.30 23.32 1.87
C VAL A 89 2.32 22.15 1.74
N LEU A 90 2.61 21.20 0.85
CA LEU A 90 1.74 20.05 0.57
C LEU A 90 2.26 18.76 1.20
N ALA A 91 3.49 18.74 1.70
CA ALA A 91 4.14 17.55 2.20
C ALA A 91 3.36 17.01 3.40
N THR A 92 3.06 15.72 3.33
CA THR A 92 2.49 14.99 4.46
C THR A 92 3.37 13.75 4.65
N PRO A 93 4.39 13.83 5.52
CA PRO A 93 5.51 12.88 5.55
C PRO A 93 5.08 11.42 5.60
N ILE A 94 3.99 11.11 6.32
CA ILE A 94 3.44 9.75 6.45
C ILE A 94 3.23 9.02 5.12
N PHE A 95 2.86 9.73 4.03
CA PHE A 95 2.65 9.10 2.74
C PHE A 95 3.98 8.67 2.12
N ASN A 96 4.94 9.59 2.04
CA ASN A 96 6.27 9.31 1.50
C ASN A 96 7.02 8.27 2.36
N ASP A 97 7.03 8.45 3.69
CA ASP A 97 7.79 7.59 4.60
C ASP A 97 7.25 6.16 4.66
N ALA A 98 5.94 5.96 4.42
CA ALA A 98 5.33 4.63 4.47
C ALA A 98 5.75 3.75 3.27
N MET A 99 5.97 4.34 2.09
CA MET A 99 6.28 3.64 0.83
C MET A 99 7.67 3.98 0.27
N ALA A 100 8.52 4.67 1.05
CA ALA A 100 9.94 4.87 0.74
C ALA A 100 10.73 3.56 0.85
#